data_AF-A0A7S0G9A5-F1
#
_entry.id   AF-A0A7S0G9A5-F1
#
_cell.length_a   1.000
_cell.length_b   1.000
_cell.length_c   1.000
_cell.angle_alpha   90.00
_cell.angle_beta   90.00
_cell.angle_gamma   90.00
#
_symmetry.space_group_name_H-M   'P 1'
#
loop_
_entity.id
_entity.type
_entity.pdbx_description
1 polymer ?
#
loop_
_entity_poly.entity_id
_entity_poly.type
_entity_poly.pdbx_seq_one_letter_code
_entity_poly.pdbx_strand_id
1 'polypeptide(L)'
;YIRTCDHLFCTSHLESYAGFVSGKKYTGAKEREKQVLEMERFCQQQLNIYPSLKFACIAGDLNWDDERTRSEGDNRELLKLLTDSRWVDAYLDSREKNKDPDTTVKKSTRKKPDGFTYDPKTNPMLGG
;
A
#
# COMPACT_ATOMS: atom_id res chain seq x y z
N TYR A 1 10.41 -12.17 1.54
CA TYR A 1 11.18 -10.98 1.14
C TYR A 1 12.37 -11.43 0.29
N ILE A 2 12.91 -10.54 -0.54
CA ILE A 2 14.15 -10.73 -1.29
C ILE A 2 15.10 -9.60 -0.90
N ARG A 3 16.36 -9.92 -0.63
CA ARG A 3 17.39 -8.95 -0.26
C ARG A 3 18.53 -9.03 -1.26
N THR A 4 18.84 -7.91 -1.92
CA THR A 4 20.03 -7.75 -2.76
C THR A 4 21.17 -7.14 -1.93
N CYS A 5 22.26 -6.72 -2.58
CA CYS A 5 23.35 -6.03 -1.89
C CYS A 5 22.90 -4.69 -1.28
N ASP A 6 21.92 -4.02 -1.88
CA ASP A 6 21.52 -2.65 -1.59
C ASP A 6 20.00 -2.41 -1.47
N HIS A 7 19.16 -3.38 -1.84
CA HIS A 7 17.70 -3.29 -1.79
C HIS A 7 17.08 -4.42 -0.96
N LEU A 8 16.01 -4.09 -0.23
CA LEU A 8 15.12 -5.03 0.40
C LEU A 8 13.72 -4.94 -0.23
N PHE A 9 13.25 -6.05 -0.78
CA PHE A 9 11.89 -6.19 -1.31
C PHE A 9 11.06 -7.07 -0.38
N CYS A 10 10.10 -6.46 0.30
CA CYS A 10 9.11 -7.14 1.13
C CYS A 10 7.80 -7.24 0.36
N THR A 11 7.21 -8.43 0.33
CA THR A 11 5.86 -8.63 -0.20
C THR A 11 4.99 -9.17 0.91
N SER A 12 3.75 -8.72 1.01
CA SER A 12 2.78 -9.21 2.00
C SER A 12 1.37 -9.31 1.42
N HIS A 13 0.56 -10.15 2.05
CA HIS A 13 -0.89 -10.15 1.90
C HIS A 13 -1.46 -9.96 3.31
N LEU A 14 -2.07 -8.79 3.55
CA LEU A 14 -2.55 -8.42 4.88
C LEU A 14 -3.97 -8.95 5.13
N GLU A 15 -4.40 -8.96 6.39
CA GLU A 15 -5.74 -9.45 6.76
C GLU A 15 -6.85 -8.66 6.05
N SER A 16 -7.84 -9.38 5.51
CA SER A 16 -8.95 -8.83 4.72
C SER A 16 -10.24 -8.68 5.54
N TYR A 17 -11.22 -7.98 5.00
CA TYR A 17 -12.56 -7.94 5.58
C TYR A 17 -13.30 -9.26 5.33
N ALA A 18 -13.66 -9.98 6.38
CA ALA A 18 -14.36 -11.27 6.28
C ALA A 18 -15.88 -11.17 6.52
N GLY A 19 -16.43 -9.98 6.70
CA GLY A 19 -17.88 -9.81 6.88
C GLY A 19 -18.39 -10.28 8.24
N PHE A 20 -19.59 -10.85 8.25
CA PHE A 20 -20.17 -11.44 9.45
C PHE A 20 -20.03 -12.96 9.40
N VAL A 21 -19.30 -13.52 10.34
CA VAL A 21 -19.19 -14.97 10.52
C VAL A 21 -19.89 -15.33 11.82
N SER A 22 -20.91 -16.18 11.74
CA SER A 22 -21.72 -16.60 12.89
C SER A 22 -22.27 -15.42 13.71
N GLY A 23 -22.69 -14.34 13.04
CA GLY A 23 -23.25 -13.14 13.67
C GLY A 23 -22.23 -12.16 14.26
N LYS A 24 -20.92 -12.46 14.19
CA LYS A 24 -19.85 -11.56 14.64
C LYS A 24 -19.19 -10.89 13.44
N LYS A 25 -18.96 -9.57 13.52
CA LYS A 25 -18.25 -8.78 12.50
C LYS A 25 -16.75 -9.05 12.58
N TYR A 26 -16.13 -9.41 11.45
CA TYR A 26 -14.70 -9.63 11.29
C TYR A 26 -14.18 -8.65 10.26
N THR A 27 -13.58 -7.56 10.74
CA THR A 27 -13.04 -6.51 9.88
C THR A 27 -11.60 -6.78 9.44
N GLY A 28 -10.85 -7.57 10.20
CA GLY A 28 -9.41 -7.78 9.98
C GLY A 28 -8.54 -6.59 10.36
N ALA A 29 -9.13 -5.47 10.79
CA ALA A 29 -8.45 -4.21 11.03
C ALA A 29 -7.36 -4.31 12.12
N LYS A 30 -7.66 -4.97 13.25
CA LYS A 30 -6.71 -5.12 14.37
C LYS A 30 -5.55 -6.03 14.02
N GLU A 31 -5.82 -7.11 13.30
CA GLU A 31 -4.82 -8.05 12.81
C GLU A 31 -3.91 -7.36 11.80
N ARG A 32 -4.50 -6.60 10.86
CA ARG A 32 -3.77 -5.81 9.88
C ARG A 32 -2.87 -4.77 10.52
N GLU A 33 -3.35 -4.04 11.52
CA GLU A 33 -2.54 -3.03 12.23
C GLU A 33 -1.28 -3.66 12.86
N LYS A 34 -1.41 -4.86 13.46
CA LYS A 34 -0.26 -5.61 13.98
C LYS A 34 0.69 -6.07 12.87
N GLN A 35 0.16 -6.60 11.77
CA GLN A 35 0.96 -7.05 10.63
C GLN A 35 1.74 -5.90 9.99
N VAL A 36 1.14 -4.72 9.93
CA VAL A 36 1.76 -3.49 9.42
C VAL A 36 2.95 -3.08 10.30
N LEU A 37 2.76 -3.05 11.62
CA LEU A 37 3.83 -2.76 12.57
C LEU A 37 4.97 -3.78 12.51
N GLU A 38 4.63 -5.07 12.40
CA GLU A 38 5.61 -6.15 12.28
C GLU A 38 6.44 -6.00 11.00
N MET A 39 5.77 -5.69 9.89
CA MET A 39 6.40 -5.46 8.59
C MET A 39 7.31 -4.23 8.58
N GLU A 40 6.88 -3.10 9.16
CA GLU A 40 7.72 -1.91 9.32
C GLU A 40 8.96 -2.22 10.16
N ARG A 41 8.75 -2.85 11.32
CA ARG A 41 9.83 -3.23 12.24
C ARG A 41 10.83 -4.15 11.55
N PHE A 42 10.36 -5.13 10.79
CA PHE A 42 11.22 -6.01 10.01
C PHE A 42 12.09 -5.22 9.02
N CYS A 43 11.51 -4.30 8.25
CA CYS A 43 12.26 -3.49 7.29
C CYS A 43 13.33 -2.61 7.96
N GLN A 44 12.97 -1.94 9.06
CA GLN A 44 13.91 -1.14 9.83
C GLN A 44 15.05 -1.97 10.42
N GLN A 45 14.74 -3.15 10.96
CA GLN A 45 15.75 -4.06 11.48
C GLN A 45 16.72 -4.50 10.38
N GLN A 46 16.23 -4.85 9.18
CA GLN A 46 17.09 -5.20 8.06
C GLN A 46 18.00 -4.02 7.65
N LEU A 47 17.45 -2.81 7.51
CA LEU A 47 18.23 -1.61 7.18
C LEU A 47 19.32 -1.32 8.23
N ASN A 48 19.02 -1.55 9.51
CA ASN A 48 19.98 -1.33 10.60
C ASN A 48 21.07 -2.41 10.69
N ILE A 49 20.73 -3.67 10.40
CA ILE A 49 21.69 -4.80 10.47
C ILE A 49 22.66 -4.77 9.29
N TYR A 50 22.22 -4.29 8.12
CA TYR A 50 23.00 -4.34 6.89
C TYR A 50 23.27 -2.93 6.35
N PRO A 51 24.44 -2.33 6.67
CA PRO A 51 24.80 -0.98 6.21
C PRO A 51 24.87 -0.81 4.69
N SER A 52 24.97 -1.92 3.95
CA SER A 52 24.95 -1.91 2.49
C SER A 52 23.55 -1.68 1.92
N LEU A 53 22.50 -2.00 2.68
CA LEU A 53 21.12 -1.75 2.27
C LEU A 53 20.83 -0.25 2.34
N LYS A 54 20.35 0.28 1.22
CA LYS A 54 20.01 1.70 1.08
C LYS A 54 18.51 1.93 1.05
N PHE A 55 17.75 0.89 0.73
CA PHE A 55 16.34 1.02 0.41
C PHE A 55 15.55 -0.23 0.83
N ALA A 56 14.33 0.00 1.32
CA ALA A 56 13.34 -1.04 1.56
C ALA A 56 12.03 -0.68 0.86
N CYS A 57 11.43 -1.65 0.20
CA CYS A 57 10.11 -1.56 -0.42
C CYS A 57 9.17 -2.58 0.21
N ILE A 58 7.95 -2.14 0.45
CA ILE A 58 6.82 -2.99 0.78
C ILE A 58 5.87 -2.99 -0.41
N ALA A 59 5.52 -4.18 -0.89
CA ALA A 59 4.59 -4.41 -1.98
C ALA A 59 3.60 -5.53 -1.63
N GLY A 60 2.60 -5.73 -2.48
CA GLY A 60 1.61 -6.79 -2.35
C GLY A 60 0.21 -6.25 -2.09
N ASP A 61 -0.68 -7.14 -1.66
CA ASP A 61 -2.06 -6.80 -1.37
C ASP A 61 -2.22 -6.45 0.11
N LEU A 62 -2.26 -5.15 0.38
CA LEU A 62 -2.36 -4.61 1.73
C LEU A 62 -3.82 -4.53 2.22
N ASN A 63 -4.79 -5.01 1.42
CA ASN A 63 -6.23 -4.93 1.65
C ASN A 63 -6.75 -3.52 1.99
N TRP A 64 -6.05 -2.48 1.55
CA TRP A 64 -6.23 -1.10 1.98
C TRP A 64 -7.56 -0.46 1.56
N ASP A 65 -8.06 -0.75 0.37
CA ASP A 65 -9.25 -0.10 -0.20
C ASP A 65 -10.54 -0.45 0.57
N ASP A 66 -10.60 -1.64 1.17
CA ASP A 66 -11.69 -2.05 2.06
C ASP A 66 -11.82 -1.13 3.28
N GLU A 67 -10.73 -0.50 3.71
CA GLU A 67 -10.68 0.31 4.93
C GLU A 67 -10.84 1.80 4.66
N ARG A 68 -10.35 2.32 3.52
CA ARG A 68 -10.57 3.74 3.15
C ARG A 68 -12.04 4.14 3.16
N THR A 69 -12.92 3.19 2.90
CA THR A 69 -14.38 3.40 2.86
C THR A 69 -15.12 2.95 4.12
N ARG A 70 -14.49 2.15 5.01
CA ARG A 70 -15.21 1.43 6.08
C ARG A 70 -14.50 1.43 7.45
N SER A 71 -13.34 2.07 7.58
CA SER A 71 -12.58 2.05 8.82
C SER A 71 -13.28 2.90 9.89
N GLU A 72 -13.89 2.24 10.88
CA GLU A 72 -14.46 2.85 12.10
C GLU A 72 -13.35 3.34 13.06
N GLY A 73 -12.26 3.92 12.54
CA GLY A 73 -11.13 4.47 13.32
C GLY A 73 -9.97 3.51 13.62
N ASP A 74 -10.11 2.22 13.31
CA ASP A 74 -9.11 1.16 13.59
C ASP A 74 -8.11 0.98 12.43
N ASN A 75 -7.25 1.97 12.09
CA ASN A 75 -6.13 1.79 11.14
C ASN A 75 -5.04 2.87 11.31
N ARG A 76 -4.76 3.26 12.56
CA ARG A 76 -3.92 4.42 12.83
C ARG A 76 -2.49 4.19 12.39
N GLU A 77 -1.97 2.99 12.56
CA GLU A 77 -0.57 2.72 12.22
C GLU A 77 -0.34 2.67 10.70
N LEU A 78 -1.27 2.13 9.92
CA LEU A 78 -1.14 2.14 8.47
C LEU A 78 -1.30 3.55 7.88
N LEU A 79 -2.22 4.36 8.43
CA LEU A 79 -2.31 5.79 8.10
C LEU A 79 -1.03 6.54 8.46
N LYS A 80 -0.46 6.27 9.65
CA LYS A 80 0.81 6.85 10.07
C LYS A 80 1.93 6.53 9.10
N LEU A 81 2.08 5.28 8.67
CA LEU A 81 3.09 4.89 7.68
C LEU A 81 3.01 5.71 6.40
N LEU A 82 1.81 5.95 5.87
CA LEU A 82 1.64 6.74 4.64
C LEU A 82 1.93 8.23 4.83
N THR A 83 1.75 8.74 6.05
CA THR A 83 2.08 10.12 6.42
C THR A 83 3.50 10.29 6.97
N ASP A 84 4.20 9.19 7.23
CA ASP A 84 5.55 9.18 7.75
C ASP A 84 6.52 9.57 6.63
N SER A 85 7.41 10.52 6.90
CA SER A 85 8.40 10.99 5.92
C SER A 85 9.39 9.92 5.48
N ARG A 86 9.48 8.80 6.21
CA ARG A 86 10.38 7.67 5.91
C ARG A 86 9.82 6.75 4.83
N TRP A 87 8.51 6.77 4.61
CA TRP A 87 7.85 5.93 3.62
C TRP A 87 7.26 6.78 2.51
N VAL A 88 7.37 6.30 1.28
CA VAL A 88 6.82 6.97 0.10
C VAL A 88 5.82 6.03 -0.55
N ASP A 89 4.57 6.47 -0.65
CA ASP A 89 3.58 5.81 -1.50
C ASP A 89 3.95 6.07 -2.97
N ALA A 90 4.48 5.05 -3.63
CA ALA A 90 4.98 5.15 -5.01
C ALA A 90 3.88 5.53 -6.01
N TYR A 91 2.61 5.15 -5.75
CA TYR A 91 1.50 5.53 -6.62
C TYR A 91 1.18 7.03 -6.46
N LEU A 92 1.08 7.52 -5.22
CA LEU A 92 0.81 8.94 -4.99
C LEU A 92 1.95 9.83 -5.46
N ASP A 93 3.20 9.48 -5.17
CA ASP A 93 4.38 10.21 -5.61
C ASP A 93 4.47 10.27 -7.15
N SER A 94 4.26 9.15 -7.83
CA SER A 94 4.24 9.12 -9.29
C SER A 94 3.08 9.94 -9.87
N ARG A 95 1.90 9.88 -9.26
CA ARG A 95 0.74 10.68 -9.68
C ARG A 95 1.00 12.16 -9.53
N GLU A 96 1.62 12.60 -8.43
CA GLU A 96 1.93 14.01 -8.17
C GLU A 96 3.01 14.55 -9.10
N LYS A 97 4.09 13.80 -9.33
CA LYS A 97 5.13 14.17 -10.29
C LYS A 97 4.61 14.32 -11.73
N ASN A 98 3.53 13.62 -12.05
CA ASN A 98 2.88 13.66 -13.36
C ASN A 98 1.68 14.63 -13.43
N LYS A 99 1.39 15.42 -12.38
CA LYS A 99 0.41 16.52 -12.47
C LYS A 99 1.05 17.64 -13.30
N ASP A 100 0.49 17.87 -14.48
CA ASP A 100 0.86 19.02 -15.32
C ASP A 100 0.57 20.33 -14.55
N PRO A 101 1.54 21.25 -14.38
CA PRO A 101 1.30 22.51 -13.68
C PRO A 101 0.35 23.45 -14.45
N ASP A 102 0.05 23.16 -15.72
CA ASP A 102 -0.81 23.99 -16.57
C ASP A 102 -2.22 23.38 -16.70
N THR A 103 -3.13 23.79 -15.83
CA THR A 103 -4.53 23.35 -15.82
C THR A 103 -5.41 24.01 -16.89
N THR A 104 -4.80 24.62 -17.93
CA THR A 104 -5.52 25.35 -18.97
C THR A 104 -5.51 24.71 -20.36
N VAL A 105 -4.93 23.52 -20.55
CA VAL A 105 -4.87 22.89 -21.89
C VAL A 105 -5.64 21.57 -21.97
N LYS A 106 -6.69 21.62 -22.79
CA LYS A 106 -7.52 20.53 -23.33
C LYS A 106 -6.80 19.19 -23.45
N LYS A 107 -7.44 18.14 -22.89
CA LYS A 107 -7.34 16.70 -23.26
C LYS A 107 -6.04 16.35 -24.03
N SER A 108 -4.89 16.46 -23.39
CA SER A 108 -3.66 15.93 -23.98
C SER A 108 -3.64 14.42 -23.75
N THR A 109 -3.35 13.67 -24.80
CA THR A 109 -3.21 12.21 -24.87
C THR A 109 -1.95 11.71 -24.15
N ARG A 110 -1.55 12.35 -23.04
CA ARG A 110 -0.56 11.76 -22.14
C ARG A 110 -1.23 10.59 -21.46
N LYS A 111 -0.72 9.38 -21.73
CA LYS A 111 -1.04 8.17 -20.96
C LYS A 111 -1.04 8.60 -19.50
N LYS A 112 -2.21 8.60 -18.87
CA LYS A 112 -2.28 8.62 -17.41
C LYS A 112 -1.32 7.51 -16.95
N PRO A 113 -0.67 7.62 -15.80
CA PRO A 113 -0.13 6.43 -15.18
C PRO A 113 -1.34 5.54 -14.91
N ASP A 114 -1.74 4.75 -15.91
CA ASP A 114 -2.69 3.64 -15.86
C ASP A 114 -1.95 2.53 -15.13
N GLY A 115 -1.44 2.85 -13.94
CA GLY A 115 -0.67 1.96 -13.11
C GLY A 115 -1.65 1.04 -12.43
N PHE A 116 -2.18 0.07 -13.17
CA PHE A 116 -2.89 -1.13 -12.70
C PHE A 116 -3.73 -0.96 -11.42
N THR A 117 -4.38 0.18 -11.22
CA THR A 117 -5.38 0.32 -10.17
C THR A 117 -6.58 -0.43 -10.68
N TYR A 118 -6.91 -1.54 -10.02
CA TYR A 118 -8.15 -2.31 -10.13
C TYR A 118 -9.16 -1.69 -11.11
N ASP A 119 -8.99 -1.91 -12.42
CA ASP A 119 -10.10 -1.65 -13.35
C ASP A 119 -11.05 -2.82 -13.10
N PRO A 120 -12.24 -2.57 -12.51
CA PRO A 120 -13.16 -3.64 -12.19
C PRO A 120 -13.53 -4.46 -13.43
N LYS A 121 -13.48 -3.83 -14.62
CA LYS A 121 -13.82 -4.45 -15.90
C LYS A 121 -12.75 -5.35 -16.47
N THR A 122 -11.50 -5.19 -16.04
CA THR A 122 -10.38 -5.98 -16.57
C THR A 122 -9.71 -6.83 -15.50
N ASN A 123 -10.17 -6.77 -14.25
CA ASN A 123 -9.65 -7.60 -13.17
C ASN A 123 -10.47 -8.89 -13.04
N PRO A 124 -9.96 -10.05 -13.52
CA PRO A 124 -10.67 -11.33 -13.41
C PRO A 124 -10.90 -11.76 -11.95
N MET A 125 -10.18 -11.20 -10.98
CA MET A 125 -10.39 -11.46 -9.54
C MET A 125 -11.57 -10.68 -8.96
N LEU A 126 -12.04 -9.63 -9.65
CA LEU A 126 -13.23 -8.83 -9.25
C LEU A 126 -14.49 -9.19 -10.06
N GLY A 127 -14.43 -10.23 -10.90
CA GLY A 127 -15.58 -10.75 -11.63
C GLY A 127 -15.76 -10.24 -13.06
N GLY A 128 -15.01 -9.23 -13.50
CA GLY A 128 -15.08 -8.66 -14.85
C GLY A 128 -16.30 -7.78 -15.12
#